data_AF-A0A8I1Q4H4-F1
#
_entry.id   AF-A0A8I1Q4H4-F1
#
_cell.length_a   1.000
_cell.length_b   1.000
_cell.length_c   1.000
_cell.angle_alpha   90.00
_cell.angle_beta   90.00
_cell.angle_gamma   90.00
#
_symmetry.space_group_name_H-M   'P 1'
#
loop_
_entity.id
_entity.type
_entity.pdbx_description
1 polymer ?
#
loop_
_entity_poly.entity_id
_entity_poly.type
_entity_poly.pdbx_seq_one_letter_code
_entity_poly.pdbx_strand_id
1 'polypeptide(L)' 'GKGLHVTVDLVEELGADGYLYGHTDINGKRTDLVARVDGRRHPNAGETVTLAPVTGHVHVFDVETGDRLTDREVTRR' A
#
# COMPACT_ATOMS: atom_id res chain seq x y z
N GLY A 1 13.06 3.89 3.42
CA GLY A 1 12.63 5.29 3.64
C GLY A 1 11.64 5.34 4.80
N LYS A 2 10.95 6.46 5.05
CA LYS A 2 9.78 6.46 5.96
C LYS A 2 8.59 5.80 5.24
N GLY A 3 7.95 4.82 5.85
CA GLY A 3 6.82 4.11 5.25
C GLY A 3 6.64 2.70 5.80
N LEU A 4 5.77 1.94 5.15
CA LEU A 4 5.50 0.55 5.48
C LEU A 4 6.47 -0.36 4.71
N HIS A 5 7.16 -1.26 5.42
CA HIS A 5 8.02 -2.25 4.79
C HIS A 5 7.18 -3.43 4.32
N VAL A 6 7.16 -3.68 3.02
CA VAL A 6 6.28 -4.68 2.39
C VAL A 6 7.14 -5.67 1.62
N THR A 7 6.96 -6.95 1.88
CA THR A 7 7.55 -8.03 1.07
C THR A 7 6.67 -8.26 -0.14
N VAL A 8 7.28 -8.29 -1.32
CA VAL A 8 6.57 -8.51 -2.58
C VAL A 8 6.27 -10.00 -2.74
N ASP A 9 5.00 -10.33 -2.95
CA ASP A 9 4.57 -11.71 -3.23
C ASP A 9 4.56 -11.96 -4.74
N LEU A 10 4.02 -11.02 -5.53
CA LEU A 10 3.97 -11.06 -6.99
C LEU A 10 3.81 -9.63 -7.55
N VAL A 11 4.23 -9.42 -8.80
CA VAL A 11 3.80 -8.28 -9.61
C VAL A 11 3.04 -8.77 -10.84
N GLU A 12 1.84 -8.24 -11.06
CA GLU A 12 1.06 -8.44 -12.29
C GLU A 12 1.41 -7.33 -13.30
N GLU A 13 2.03 -7.69 -14.41
CA GLU A 13 2.39 -6.76 -15.48
C GLU A 13 1.25 -6.57 -16.48
N LEU A 14 0.68 -5.36 -16.54
CA LEU A 14 -0.46 -5.00 -17.40
C LEU A 14 -0.08 -3.89 -18.40
N GLY A 15 1.09 -4.03 -19.02
CA GLY A 15 1.57 -3.13 -20.06
C GLY A 15 2.17 -1.82 -19.53
N ALA A 16 1.35 -0.79 -19.39
CA ALA A 16 1.82 0.52 -18.88
C ALA A 16 1.99 0.51 -17.36
N ASP A 17 1.22 -0.32 -16.68
CA ASP A 17 1.17 -0.43 -15.23
C ASP A 17 1.51 -1.83 -14.77
N GLY A 18 2.02 -1.92 -13.55
CA GLY A 18 2.11 -3.15 -12.79
C GLY A 18 1.30 -3.04 -11.50
N TYR A 19 0.79 -4.16 -11.01
CA TYR A 19 0.18 -4.25 -9.68
C TYR A 19 1.04 -5.14 -8.80
N LEU A 20 1.69 -4.52 -7.82
CA LEU A 20 2.45 -5.20 -6.78
C LEU A 20 1.48 -5.69 -5.72
N TYR A 21 1.44 -7.00 -5.55
CA TYR A 21 0.81 -7.67 -4.43
C TYR A 21 1.89 -8.02 -3.42
N GLY A 22 1.66 -7.70 -2.16
CA GLY A 22 2.62 -7.98 -1.10
C GLY A 22 1.97 -7.97 0.26
N HIS A 23 2.80 -8.23 1.27
CA HIS A 23 2.33 -8.31 2.63
C HIS A 23 3.32 -7.67 3.61
N THR A 24 2.81 -7.36 4.79
CA THR A 24 3.60 -6.91 5.94
C THR A 24 2.95 -7.40 7.23
N ASP A 25 3.68 -7.34 8.33
CA ASP A 25 3.12 -7.59 9.66
C ASP A 25 2.66 -6.27 10.29
N ILE A 26 1.38 -6.21 10.69
CA ILE A 26 0.84 -5.10 11.47
C ILE A 26 0.25 -5.70 12.73
N ASN A 27 0.87 -5.39 13.87
CA ASN A 27 0.46 -5.89 15.19
C ASN A 27 0.38 -7.42 15.28
N GLY A 28 1.35 -8.14 14.71
CA GLY A 28 1.41 -9.61 14.72
C GLY A 28 0.46 -10.28 13.73
N LYS A 29 -0.16 -9.50 12.83
CA LYS A 29 -1.06 -10.00 11.80
C LYS A 29 -0.54 -9.66 10.42
N ARG A 30 -0.42 -10.69 9.57
CA ARG A 30 -0.19 -10.52 8.13
C ARG A 30 -1.30 -9.67 7.53
N THR A 31 -0.90 -8.56 6.94
CA THR A 31 -1.77 -7.62 6.24
C THR A 31 -1.33 -7.55 4.78
N ASP A 32 -2.25 -7.90 3.89
CA ASP A 32 -2.02 -7.90 2.45
C ASP A 32 -2.33 -6.51 1.87
N LEU A 33 -1.53 -6.09 0.91
CA LEU A 33 -1.55 -4.76 0.31
C LEU A 33 -1.37 -4.87 -1.20
N VAL A 34 -1.98 -3.93 -1.92
CA VAL A 34 -1.79 -3.77 -3.37
C VAL A 34 -1.29 -2.37 -3.64
N ALA A 35 -0.26 -2.25 -4.48
CA ALA A 35 0.28 -0.98 -4.94
C ALA A 35 0.45 -0.97 -6.45
N ARG A 36 0.04 0.11 -7.10
CA ARG A 36 0.33 0.34 -8.53
C ARG A 36 1.79 0.77 -8.68
N VAL A 37 2.49 0.15 -9.63
CA VAL A 37 3.91 0.38 -9.96
C VAL A 37 4.06 0.56 -11.48
N ASP A 38 5.27 0.92 -11.92
CA ASP A 38 5.61 0.96 -13.35
C ASP A 38 5.55 -0.46 -13.94
N GLY A 39 4.86 -0.63 -15.08
CA GLY A 39 4.64 -1.95 -15.68
C GLY A 39 5.86 -2.62 -16.30
N ARG A 40 7.03 -1.95 -16.32
CA ARG A 40 8.29 -2.50 -16.86
C ARG A 40 9.44 -2.43 -15.89
N ARG A 41 9.40 -1.48 -14.95
CA ARG A 41 10.46 -1.22 -13.95
C ARG A 41 9.84 -1.27 -12.57
N HIS A 42 9.55 -2.47 -12.12
CA HIS A 42 9.03 -2.74 -10.80
C HIS A 42 9.97 -3.65 -9.99
N PRO A 43 9.79 -3.69 -8.66
CA PRO A 43 10.43 -4.67 -7.79
C PRO A 43 10.05 -6.11 -8.15
N ASN A 44 10.87 -7.08 -7.73
CA ASN A 44 10.62 -8.50 -7.95
C ASN A 44 9.99 -9.18 -6.73
N ALA A 45 9.33 -10.32 -6.94
CA ALA A 45 8.87 -11.18 -5.85
C ALA A 45 10.02 -11.55 -4.90
N GLY A 46 9.76 -11.54 -3.60
CA GLY A 46 10.73 -11.75 -2.54
C GLY A 46 11.52 -10.50 -2.11
N GLU A 47 11.52 -9.42 -2.90
CA GLU A 47 12.13 -8.15 -2.49
C GLU A 47 11.29 -7.44 -1.42
N THR A 48 11.92 -6.57 -0.64
CA THR A 48 11.24 -5.70 0.32
C THR A 48 11.25 -4.26 -0.18
N VAL A 49 10.07 -3.64 -0.24
CA VAL A 49 9.87 -2.25 -0.65
C VAL A 49 9.42 -1.41 0.53
N THR A 50 9.61 -0.09 0.44
CA THR A 50 9.00 0.85 1.40
C THR A 50 7.87 1.60 0.72
N LEU A 51 6.63 1.35 1.13
CA LEU A 51 5.45 2.07 0.63
C LEU A 51 5.15 3.28 1.51
N ALA A 52 4.88 4.42 0.88
CA ALA A 52 4.43 5.62 1.57
C ALA A 52 3.11 6.11 0.95
N PRO A 53 2.12 6.50 1.75
CA PRO A 53 0.87 7.04 1.22
C PRO A 53 1.13 8.38 0.52
N VAL A 54 0.40 8.63 -0.57
CA VAL A 54 0.34 9.95 -1.18
C VAL A 54 -0.41 10.87 -0.23
N THR A 55 0.21 12.01 0.10
CA THR A 55 -0.41 12.99 0.99
C THR A 55 -1.70 13.51 0.36
N GLY A 56 -2.78 13.55 1.13
CA GLY A 56 -4.09 13.93 0.60
C GLY A 56 -4.83 12.80 -0.14
N HIS A 57 -4.39 11.55 -0.02
CA HIS A 57 -5.13 10.38 -0.53
C HIS A 57 -5.39 9.34 0.57
N VAL A 58 -5.35 9.76 1.83
CA VAL A 58 -5.54 8.88 3.00
C VAL A 58 -6.95 9.08 3.54
N HIS A 59 -7.69 7.97 3.68
CA HIS A 59 -9.01 7.94 4.30
C HIS A 59 -8.96 7.11 5.57
N VAL A 60 -9.67 7.55 6.61
CA VAL A 60 -9.70 6.86 7.91
C VAL A 60 -11.15 6.52 8.24
N PHE A 61 -11.34 5.32 8.77
CA PHE A 61 -12.65 4.75 9.09
C PHE A 61 -12.68 4.29 10.54
N ASP A 62 -13.85 4.37 11.15
CA ASP A 62 -14.13 3.80 12.46
C ASP A 62 -14.17 2.28 12.37
N VAL A 63 -13.60 1.60 13.39
CA VAL A 63 -13.45 0.13 13.36
C VAL A 63 -14.74 -0.60 13.69
N GLU A 64 -15.65 0.01 14.48
CA GLU A 64 -16.88 -0.64 14.93
C GLU A 64 -18.03 -0.42 13.95
N THR A 65 -18.17 0.81 13.46
CA THR A 65 -19.29 1.24 12.60
C THR A 65 -18.95 1.16 11.11
N GLY A 66 -17.67 1.29 10.75
CA GLY A 66 -17.22 1.43 9.36
C GLY A 66 -17.43 2.84 8.78
N ASP A 67 -17.92 3.79 9.57
CA ASP A 67 -18.12 5.16 9.11
C ASP A 67 -16.78 5.84 8.83
N ARG A 68 -16.77 6.68 7.80
CA ARG A 68 -15.60 7.51 7.49
C ARG A 68 -15.47 8.62 8.54
N LEU A 69 -14.31 8.69 9.20
CA LEU A 69 -14.06 9.65 10.29
C LEU A 69 -13.80 11.09 9.81
N THR A 70 -13.50 11.26 8.52
CA THR A 70 -13.18 12.56 7.93
C THR A 70 -13.90 12.75 6.59
N ASP A 71 -14.55 13.88 6.37
CA ASP A 71 -15.19 14.17 5.07
C ASP A 71 -14.17 14.29 3.92
N ARG A 72 -12.92 14.64 4.24
CA ARG A 72 -11.81 14.83 3.30
C ARG A 72 -10.62 13.92 3.62
N GLU A 73 -9.73 13.75 2.66
CA GLU A 73 -8.45 13.09 2.87
C GLU A 73 -7.61 13.70 4.01
N VAL A 74 -6.80 12.86 4.66
CA VAL A 74 -5.81 13.32 5.64
C VAL A 74 -4.56 13.84 4.93
N THR A 75 -4.17 15.09 5.22
CA THR A 75 -2.90 15.68 4.80
C THR A 75 -1.89 15.65 5.95
N ARG A 76 -0.60 15.43 5.66
CA ARG A 76 0.46 15.61 6.68
C ARG A 76 0.50 17.09 7.11
N ARG A 77 0.66 17.33 8.41
CA ARG A 77 1.06 18.64 8.93
C ARG A 77 2.56 18.86 8.71
#